data_AF-A0A811P9J5-F1
#
_entry.id   AF-A0A811P9J5-F1
#
_cell.length_a   1.000
_cell.length_b   1.000
_cell.length_c   1.000
_cell.angle_alpha   90.00
_cell.angle_beta   90.00
_cell.angle_gamma   90.00
#
_symmetry.space_group_name_H-M   'P 1'
#
loop_
_entity.id
_entity.type
_entity.pdbx_description
1 polymer ?
#
loop_
_entity_poly.entity_id
_entity_poly.type
_entity_poly.pdbx_seq_one_letter_code
_entity_poly.pdbx_strand_id
1 'polypeptide(L)'
;MERLLKVFIYHDGAKPIFHSPELKVLVNWSITFMCPGSNTIEPLSIFVKNYIDLISAKYPYWNRTKGADHFFVACHDWGPYTTKLHNELRKNTIKALCNADLSEGIFIRGKDVSLPETFLRSPRRPLRDIGGRPAAQRTILAFFAGQMHGRVRPVLLKYWGDKDSDMRI
;
A
#
# COMPACT_ATOMS: atom_id res chain seq x y z
N MET A 1 -9.78 -23.71 10.38
CA MET A 1 -8.95 -22.84 9.53
C MET A 1 -9.26 -23.20 8.09
N GLU A 2 -10.00 -22.36 7.36
CA GLU A 2 -10.28 -22.62 5.93
C GLU A 2 -8.96 -22.65 5.16
N ARG A 3 -8.70 -23.74 4.42
CA ARG A 3 -7.48 -23.96 3.60
C ARG A 3 -7.71 -23.62 2.11
N LEU A 4 -8.84 -23.00 1.80
CA LEU A 4 -9.33 -22.83 0.43
C LEU A 4 -9.19 -21.35 0.03
N LEU A 5 -8.33 -21.08 -0.95
CA LEU A 5 -8.29 -19.79 -1.63
C LEU A 5 -9.53 -19.69 -2.52
N LYS A 6 -10.53 -18.92 -2.10
CA LYS A 6 -11.72 -18.63 -2.90
C LYS A 6 -11.41 -17.42 -3.79
N VAL A 7 -11.33 -17.65 -5.10
CA VAL A 7 -11.20 -16.59 -6.10
C VAL A 7 -12.59 -16.30 -6.64
N PHE A 8 -13.08 -15.08 -6.43
CA PHE A 8 -14.37 -14.63 -6.94
C PHE A 8 -14.13 -13.78 -8.19
N ILE A 9 -14.64 -14.25 -9.33
CA ILE A 9 -14.59 -13.53 -10.61
C ILE A 9 -15.93 -12.82 -10.78
N TYR A 10 -15.90 -11.49 -10.82
CA TYR A 10 -17.09 -10.67 -11.08
C TYR A 10 -17.06 -10.18 -12.53
N HIS A 11 -18.24 -9.98 -13.12
CA HIS A 11 -18.33 -9.25 -14.38
C HIS A 11 -17.92 -7.79 -14.15
N ASP A 12 -17.01 -7.28 -14.99
CA ASP A 12 -16.61 -5.87 -14.99
C ASP A 12 -17.87 -4.99 -15.14
N GLY A 13 -18.17 -4.19 -14.11
CA GLY A 13 -19.26 -3.23 -14.13
C GLY A 13 -19.00 -2.07 -15.10
N ALA A 14 -19.93 -1.12 -15.17
CA ALA A 14 -19.73 0.11 -15.93
C ALA A 14 -18.44 0.83 -15.49
N LYS A 15 -17.70 1.42 -16.45
CA LYS A 15 -16.47 2.18 -16.15
C LYS A 15 -16.76 3.20 -15.04
N PRO A 16 -16.00 3.21 -13.93
CA PRO A 16 -16.21 4.18 -12.88
C PRO A 16 -15.94 5.60 -13.40
N ILE A 17 -16.78 6.55 -12.97
CA ILE A 17 -16.59 7.97 -13.24
C ILE A 17 -15.44 8.44 -12.37
N PHE A 18 -14.31 8.80 -12.98
CA PHE A 18 -13.17 9.37 -12.27
C PHE A 18 -13.36 10.89 -12.16
N HIS A 19 -13.50 11.40 -10.94
CA HIS A 19 -13.25 12.81 -10.70
C HIS A 19 -11.75 13.10 -10.81
N SER A 20 -11.40 14.21 -11.45
CA SER A 20 -10.04 14.75 -11.47
C SER A 20 -9.90 15.83 -10.39
N PRO A 21 -9.53 15.51 -9.14
CA PRO A 21 -9.05 16.54 -8.24
C PRO A 21 -7.58 16.80 -8.54
N GLU A 22 -7.25 18.05 -8.85
CA GLU A 22 -5.89 18.56 -8.61
C GLU A 22 -5.68 18.60 -7.08
N LEU A 23 -5.07 17.56 -6.52
CA LEU A 23 -4.62 17.53 -5.13
C LEU A 23 -3.42 18.49 -4.98
N LYS A 24 -3.70 19.75 -4.62
CA LYS A 24 -2.69 20.82 -4.47
C LYS A 24 -1.90 20.76 -3.16
N VAL A 25 -2.25 19.89 -2.22
CA VAL A 25 -1.63 19.85 -0.87
C VAL A 25 -1.31 18.42 -0.46
N LEU A 26 -0.40 17.79 -1.19
CA LEU A 26 0.44 16.71 -0.65
C LEU A 26 1.88 17.13 -0.91
N VAL A 27 2.66 17.29 0.14
CA VAL A 27 4.11 17.40 0.00
C VAL A 27 4.57 16.04 -0.53
N ASN A 28 4.77 15.98 -1.84
CA ASN A 28 5.21 14.79 -2.53
C ASN A 28 6.70 14.60 -2.23
N TRP A 29 7.02 13.88 -1.16
CA TRP A 29 8.36 13.36 -0.91
C TRP A 29 8.61 12.24 -1.91
N SER A 30 8.92 12.64 -3.15
CA SER A 30 9.34 11.75 -4.21
C SER A 30 10.70 11.17 -3.83
N ILE A 31 10.68 10.02 -3.16
CA ILE A 31 11.63 8.91 -3.28
C ILE A 31 13.06 9.33 -3.66
N THR A 32 13.75 10.08 -2.80
CA THR A 32 15.22 10.23 -2.89
C THR A 32 15.94 9.27 -1.93
N PHE A 33 15.20 8.52 -1.10
CA PHE A 33 15.77 7.66 -0.05
C PHE A 33 15.93 6.19 -0.44
N MET A 34 15.42 5.77 -1.61
CA MET A 34 15.53 4.39 -2.06
C MET A 34 16.77 4.25 -2.94
N CYS A 35 17.91 3.90 -2.34
CA CYS A 35 19.11 3.55 -3.10
C CYS A 35 18.81 2.37 -4.02
N PRO A 36 19.11 2.46 -5.33
CA PRO A 36 18.94 1.33 -6.24
C PRO A 36 19.71 0.11 -5.73
N GLY A 37 19.02 -1.02 -5.52
CA GLY A 37 19.60 -2.26 -5.00
C GLY A 37 19.46 -2.48 -3.49
N SER A 38 18.98 -1.49 -2.73
CA SER A 38 18.60 -1.69 -1.33
C SER A 38 17.17 -2.21 -1.24
N ASN A 39 17.00 -3.47 -0.83
CA ASN A 39 15.68 -4.07 -0.56
C ASN A 39 15.23 -3.86 0.89
N THR A 40 15.79 -2.87 1.60
CA THR A 40 15.51 -2.66 3.03
C THR A 40 14.69 -1.39 3.27
N ILE A 41 13.71 -1.50 4.17
CA ILE A 41 12.87 -0.38 4.63
C ILE A 41 13.52 0.39 5.80
N GLU A 42 14.65 -0.09 6.28
CA GLU A 42 15.31 0.43 7.48
C GLU A 42 15.71 1.91 7.35
N PRO A 43 16.30 2.39 6.23
CA PRO A 43 16.61 3.81 6.07
C PRO A 43 15.37 4.70 6.17
N LEU A 44 14.25 4.23 5.64
CA LEU A 44 12.99 4.96 5.69
C LEU A 44 12.40 4.98 7.10
N SER A 45 12.51 3.87 7.84
CA SER A 45 12.11 3.80 9.24
C SER A 45 12.93 4.77 10.11
N ILE A 46 14.24 4.85 9.88
CA ILE A 46 15.14 5.78 10.58
C ILE A 46 14.76 7.23 10.27
N PHE A 47 14.51 7.53 8.99
CA PHE A 47 14.08 8.86 8.58
C PHE A 47 12.78 9.28 9.26
N VAL A 48 11.74 8.42 9.22
CA VAL A 48 10.45 8.70 9.86
C VAL A 48 10.62 8.91 11.36
N LYS A 49 11.40 8.07 12.04
CA LYS A 49 11.71 8.25 13.46
C LYS A 49 12.34 9.62 13.73
N ASN A 50 13.41 9.96 13.03
CA ASN A 50 14.13 11.23 13.25
C ASN A 50 13.27 12.45 12.91
N TYR A 51 12.38 12.33 11.92
CA TYR A 51 11.43 13.37 11.58
C TYR A 51 10.43 13.61 12.70
N ILE A 52 9.89 12.56 13.31
CA ILE A 52 9.00 12.67 14.46
C ILE A 52 9.75 13.23 15.68
N ASP A 53 10.99 12.80 15.94
CA ASP A 53 11.84 13.36 17.01
C ASP A 53 12.06 14.88 16.81
N LEU A 54 12.21 15.34 15.56
CA LEU A 54 12.33 16.75 15.24
C LEU A 54 11.01 17.50 15.46
N ILE A 55 9.88 16.94 15.04
CA ILE A 55 8.55 17.52 15.27
C ILE A 55 8.25 17.63 16.76
N SER A 56 8.58 16.60 17.54
CA SER A 56 8.34 16.56 18.99
C SER A 56 9.22 17.53 19.77
N ALA A 57 10.45 17.78 19.30
CA ALA A 57 11.32 18.80 19.85
C ALA A 57 10.88 20.24 19.46
N LYS A 58 10.40 20.43 18.24
CA LYS A 58 10.05 21.75 17.70
C LYS A 58 8.68 22.25 18.13
N TYR A 59 7.69 21.36 18.22
CA TYR A 59 6.30 21.72 18.49
C TYR A 59 5.76 21.00 19.73
N PRO A 60 5.13 21.72 20.67
CA PRO A 60 4.66 21.13 21.92
C PRO A 60 3.46 20.18 21.73
N TYR A 61 2.79 20.24 20.58
CA TYR A 61 1.56 19.47 20.31
C TYR A 61 1.79 17.97 20.32
N TRP A 62 2.92 17.50 19.78
CA TRP A 62 3.24 16.08 19.79
C TRP A 62 3.34 15.55 21.22
N ASN A 63 4.09 16.24 22.08
CA ASN A 63 4.33 15.81 23.46
C ASN A 63 3.08 15.89 24.35
N ARG A 64 2.09 16.75 24.00
CA ARG A 64 0.83 16.87 24.73
C ARG A 64 0.02 15.57 24.74
N THR A 65 -0.01 14.86 23.63
CA THR A 65 -0.81 13.63 23.44
C THR A 65 0.03 12.41 23.13
N LYS A 66 1.35 12.58 23.04
CA LYS A 66 2.29 11.57 22.53
C LYS A 66 1.86 11.05 21.16
N GLY A 67 1.41 11.96 20.30
CA GLY A 67 0.97 11.67 18.94
C GLY A 67 -0.43 11.05 18.79
N ALA A 68 -1.25 10.96 19.85
CA ALA A 68 -2.58 10.34 19.78
C ALA A 68 -3.62 11.18 19.00
N ASP A 69 -3.44 12.50 18.94
CA ASP A 69 -4.27 13.44 18.16
C ASP A 69 -3.70 13.71 16.75
N HIS A 70 -2.69 12.94 16.32
CA HIS A 70 -2.07 13.06 15.01
C HIS A 70 -2.49 11.92 14.09
N PHE A 71 -2.37 12.16 12.78
CA PHE A 71 -2.60 11.17 11.74
C PHE A 71 -1.31 10.82 11.02
N PHE A 72 -1.09 9.53 10.76
CA PHE A 72 -0.02 9.05 9.89
C PHE A 72 -0.64 8.43 8.64
N VAL A 73 -0.33 8.98 7.47
CA VAL A 73 -0.94 8.57 6.19
C VAL A 73 0.13 7.91 5.33
N ALA A 74 -0.07 6.66 4.93
CA ALA A 74 0.83 5.97 4.01
C ALA A 74 0.07 4.99 3.13
N CYS A 75 0.24 5.11 1.81
CA CYS A 75 -0.51 4.32 0.85
C CYS A 75 0.27 3.18 0.19
N HIS A 76 1.52 2.98 0.58
CA HIS A 76 2.29 1.83 0.09
C HIS A 76 2.28 0.70 1.11
N ASP A 77 2.52 -0.53 0.65
CA ASP A 77 2.59 -1.74 1.50
C ASP A 77 3.59 -1.62 2.66
N TRP A 78 4.66 -0.85 2.47
CA TRP A 78 5.72 -0.60 3.43
C TRP A 78 5.32 0.43 4.50
N GLY A 79 4.30 1.25 4.24
CA GLY A 79 3.83 2.34 5.09
C GLY A 79 3.70 1.99 6.57
N PRO A 80 3.02 0.90 6.94
CA PRO A 80 2.89 0.48 8.33
C PRO A 80 4.24 0.18 8.99
N TYR A 81 5.17 -0.43 8.25
CA TYR A 81 6.43 -0.94 8.78
C TYR A 81 7.44 0.15 9.12
N THR A 82 7.36 1.34 8.51
CA THR A 82 8.25 2.47 8.83
C THR A 82 8.05 3.00 10.24
N THR A 83 6.89 2.75 10.84
CA THR A 83 6.56 3.17 12.21
C THR A 83 7.25 2.32 13.28
N LYS A 84 7.88 1.18 12.91
CA LYS A 84 8.45 0.21 13.86
C LYS A 84 9.50 0.80 14.81
N LEU A 85 10.26 1.81 14.37
CA LEU A 85 11.32 2.40 15.17
C LEU A 85 10.86 3.52 16.11
N HIS A 86 9.56 3.87 16.13
CA HIS A 86 9.03 4.90 17.02
C HIS A 86 7.73 4.44 17.69
N ASN A 87 7.82 4.05 18.97
CA ASN A 87 6.71 3.43 19.70
C ASN A 87 5.46 4.30 19.79
N GLU A 88 5.60 5.61 20.05
CA GLU A 88 4.43 6.50 20.17
C GLU A 88 3.70 6.63 18.83
N LEU A 89 4.42 6.93 17.74
CA LEU A 89 3.89 6.90 16.38
C LEU A 89 3.17 5.57 16.05
N ARG A 90 3.79 4.43 16.37
CA ARG A 90 3.19 3.12 16.08
C ARG A 90 1.88 2.89 16.86
N LYS A 91 1.88 3.19 18.15
CA LYS A 91 0.81 2.80 19.09
C LYS A 91 -0.27 3.85 19.26
N ASN A 92 0.09 5.13 19.35
CA ASN A 92 -0.81 6.20 19.74
C ASN A 92 -1.48 6.84 18.52
N THR A 93 -0.71 7.15 17.48
CA THR A 93 -1.20 7.84 16.28
C THR A 93 -2.28 7.05 15.54
N ILE A 94 -3.25 7.76 14.98
CA ILE A 94 -4.27 7.19 14.09
C ILE A 94 -3.62 7.00 12.73
N LYS A 95 -3.59 5.76 12.24
CA LYS A 95 -2.94 5.45 10.96
C LYS A 95 -3.99 5.30 9.86
N ALA A 96 -3.82 6.04 8.78
CA ALA A 96 -4.60 5.90 7.56
C ALA A 96 -3.72 5.18 6.52
N LEU A 97 -3.98 3.89 6.30
CA LEU A 97 -3.06 2.99 5.60
C LEU A 97 -3.75 2.28 4.44
N CYS A 98 -3.09 2.17 3.29
CA CYS A 98 -3.61 1.35 2.18
C CYS A 98 -3.40 -0.15 2.42
N ASN A 99 -2.40 -0.51 3.24
CA ASN A 99 -2.24 -1.87 3.75
C ASN A 99 -2.82 -1.98 5.17
N ALA A 100 -4.02 -2.57 5.28
CA ALA A 100 -4.72 -2.80 6.54
C ALA A 100 -4.45 -4.21 7.13
N ASP A 101 -3.20 -4.67 7.05
CA ASP A 101 -2.80 -5.96 7.59
C ASP A 101 -2.78 -5.96 9.13
N LEU A 102 -3.56 -6.89 9.68
CA LEU A 102 -3.75 -7.09 11.11
C LEU A 102 -2.77 -8.10 11.70
N SER A 103 -2.14 -8.91 10.86
CA SER A 103 -1.33 -10.06 11.29
C SER A 103 -0.10 -9.64 12.11
N GLU A 104 0.45 -8.46 11.80
CA GLU A 104 1.63 -7.89 12.45
C GLU A 104 1.30 -6.94 13.62
N GLY A 105 0.01 -6.75 13.93
CA GLY A 105 -0.46 -5.84 14.99
C GLY A 105 0.00 -4.38 14.80
N ILE A 106 0.25 -3.97 13.55
CA ILE A 106 0.57 -2.57 13.23
C ILE A 106 -0.74 -1.81 13.00
N PHE A 107 -1.65 -2.39 12.21
CA PHE A 107 -3.00 -1.86 12.01
C PHE A 107 -3.92 -2.34 13.14
N ILE A 108 -4.62 -1.41 13.79
CA ILE A 108 -5.52 -1.66 14.91
C ILE A 108 -6.96 -1.34 14.47
N ARG A 109 -7.82 -2.38 14.43
CA ARG A 109 -9.25 -2.21 14.14
C ARG A 109 -9.91 -1.26 15.13
N GLY A 110 -10.81 -0.41 14.64
CA GLY A 110 -11.53 0.57 15.47
C GLY A 110 -10.71 1.80 15.87
N LYS A 111 -9.41 1.83 15.56
CA LYS A 111 -8.55 3.01 15.73
C LYS A 111 -8.01 3.51 14.40
N ASP A 112 -7.42 2.62 13.61
CA ASP A 112 -6.81 2.92 12.32
C ASP A 112 -7.84 2.81 11.18
N VAL A 113 -7.58 3.50 10.07
CA VAL A 113 -8.47 3.62 8.91
C VAL A 113 -7.81 3.03 7.67
N SER A 114 -8.52 2.15 6.95
CA SER A 114 -8.06 1.66 5.66
C SER A 114 -8.31 2.70 4.57
N LEU A 115 -7.29 3.03 3.80
CA LEU A 115 -7.42 3.87 2.61
C LEU A 115 -7.44 3.00 1.35
N PRO A 116 -8.25 3.33 0.33
CA PRO A 116 -8.11 2.67 -0.96
C PRO A 116 -6.77 3.05 -1.59
N GLU A 117 -6.08 2.06 -2.18
CA GLU A 117 -4.83 2.32 -2.90
C GLU A 117 -5.07 3.37 -3.98
N THR A 118 -4.43 4.52 -3.84
CA THR A 118 -4.62 5.64 -4.77
C THR A 118 -3.50 5.58 -5.80
N PHE A 119 -3.80 5.01 -6.96
CA PHE A 119 -2.87 5.02 -8.08
C PHE A 119 -2.74 6.45 -8.62
N LEU A 120 -1.69 7.16 -8.19
CA LEU A 120 -1.32 8.46 -8.72
C LEU A 120 -0.84 8.27 -10.16
N ARG A 121 -1.76 8.42 -11.11
CA ARG A 121 -1.40 8.42 -12.53
C ARG A 121 -0.48 9.58 -12.82
N SER A 122 0.51 9.33 -13.68
CA SER A 122 1.32 10.40 -14.24
C SER A 122 0.38 11.45 -14.83
N PRO A 123 0.42 12.72 -14.38
CA PRO A 123 -0.43 13.78 -14.93
C PRO A 123 -0.24 13.94 -16.44
N ARG A 124 0.94 13.57 -16.95
CA ARG A 124 1.27 13.61 -18.37
C ARG A 124 0.59 12.51 -19.19
N ARG A 125 0.11 11.42 -18.57
CA ARG A 125 -0.58 10.29 -19.22
C ARG A 125 -1.66 9.71 -18.31
N PRO A 126 -2.77 10.43 -18.06
CA PRO A 126 -3.83 10.02 -17.13
C PRO A 126 -4.66 8.83 -17.61
N LEU A 127 -4.49 8.40 -18.87
CA LEU A 127 -5.11 7.20 -19.43
C LEU A 127 -4.15 6.01 -19.54
N ARG A 128 -2.88 6.18 -19.13
CA ARG A 128 -1.93 5.05 -19.09
C ARG A 128 -2.49 3.98 -18.16
N ASP A 129 -2.60 2.76 -18.69
CA ASP A 129 -3.15 1.59 -18.00
C ASP A 129 -4.66 1.70 -17.67
N ILE A 130 -5.40 2.68 -18.23
CA ILE A 130 -6.85 2.60 -18.36
C ILE A 130 -7.19 1.80 -19.60
N GLY A 131 -7.93 0.72 -19.40
CA GLY A 131 -8.46 -0.09 -20.47
C GLY A 131 -7.61 -1.32 -20.77
N GLY A 132 -8.11 -2.08 -21.72
CA GLY A 132 -7.64 -3.39 -22.13
C GLY A 132 -8.65 -3.93 -23.12
N ARG A 133 -8.48 -5.19 -23.55
CA ARG A 133 -9.52 -5.83 -24.36
C ARG A 133 -10.86 -5.86 -23.59
N PRO A 134 -12.01 -5.67 -24.25
CA PRO A 134 -13.33 -5.94 -23.66
C PRO A 134 -13.34 -7.31 -22.99
N ALA A 135 -14.17 -7.52 -21.96
CA ALA A 135 -14.22 -8.81 -21.24
C ALA A 135 -14.31 -10.03 -22.18
N ALA A 136 -15.10 -9.92 -23.26
CA ALA A 136 -15.26 -10.95 -24.28
C ALA A 136 -14.00 -11.25 -25.14
N GLN A 137 -13.02 -10.37 -25.13
CA GLN A 137 -11.78 -10.47 -25.92
C GLN A 137 -10.53 -10.69 -25.04
N ARG A 138 -10.70 -10.80 -23.71
CA ARG A 138 -9.61 -11.12 -22.78
C ARG A 138 -9.38 -12.64 -22.82
N THR A 139 -8.21 -13.05 -23.27
CA THR A 139 -7.80 -14.46 -23.40
C THR A 139 -6.92 -14.92 -22.24
N ILE A 140 -6.70 -14.08 -21.23
CA ILE A 140 -5.87 -14.36 -20.06
C ILE A 140 -6.75 -14.06 -18.84
N LEU A 141 -6.94 -15.07 -18.01
CA LEU A 141 -7.73 -14.98 -16.79
C LEU A 141 -7.00 -14.18 -15.71
N ALA A 142 -5.70 -14.45 -15.52
CA ALA A 142 -4.87 -13.71 -14.58
C ALA A 142 -3.41 -13.62 -15.06
N PHE A 143 -2.77 -12.48 -14.74
CA PHE A 143 -1.35 -12.25 -14.95
C PHE A 143 -0.72 -11.74 -13.65
N PHE A 144 0.44 -12.30 -13.27
CA PHE A 144 1.18 -11.87 -12.08
C PHE A 144 2.45 -11.14 -12.46
N ALA A 145 2.51 -9.84 -12.10
CA ALA A 145 3.70 -9.02 -12.23
C ALA A 145 4.46 -8.96 -10.90
N GLY A 146 5.80 -8.90 -10.95
CA GLY A 146 6.66 -8.67 -9.78
C GLY A 146 7.63 -9.81 -9.52
N GLN A 147 8.22 -9.82 -8.32
CA GLN A 147 9.16 -10.86 -7.84
C GLN A 147 8.44 -11.94 -7.01
N MET A 148 9.14 -13.01 -6.62
CA MET A 148 8.64 -14.06 -5.73
C MET A 148 8.42 -13.55 -4.30
N HIS A 149 7.39 -12.73 -4.12
CA HIS A 149 7.09 -12.06 -2.87
C HIS A 149 5.76 -12.52 -2.25
N GLY A 150 5.75 -12.58 -0.92
CA GLY A 150 4.58 -12.99 -0.14
C GLY A 150 4.30 -14.50 -0.15
N ARG A 151 3.31 -14.90 0.65
CA ARG A 151 2.94 -16.31 0.86
C ARG A 151 2.09 -16.88 -0.28
N VAL A 152 1.42 -16.01 -1.03
CA VAL A 152 0.43 -16.39 -2.04
C VAL A 152 1.11 -16.86 -3.31
N ARG A 153 2.10 -16.12 -3.83
CA ARG A 153 2.71 -16.42 -5.13
C ARG A 153 3.32 -17.83 -5.26
N PRO A 154 4.04 -18.37 -4.26
CA PRO A 154 4.53 -19.76 -4.31
C PRO A 154 3.41 -20.79 -4.42
N VAL A 155 2.29 -20.55 -3.74
CA VAL A 155 1.11 -21.43 -3.80
C VAL A 155 0.48 -21.36 -5.19
N LEU A 156 0.37 -20.17 -5.77
CA LEU A 156 -0.17 -19.99 -7.11
C LEU A 156 0.67 -20.71 -8.18
N LEU A 157 2.00 -20.55 -8.15
CA LEU A 157 2.90 -21.25 -9.07
C LEU A 157 2.82 -22.77 -8.89
N LYS A 158 2.71 -23.26 -7.65
CA LYS A 158 2.54 -24.70 -7.41
C LYS A 158 1.29 -25.26 -8.09
N TYR A 159 0.18 -24.53 -8.05
CA TYR A 159 -1.10 -25.01 -8.60
C TYR A 159 -1.28 -24.73 -10.09
N TRP A 160 -0.80 -23.58 -10.59
CA TRP A 160 -1.09 -23.09 -11.94
C TRP A 160 0.13 -22.74 -12.78
N GLY A 161 1.33 -22.66 -12.21
CA GLY A 161 2.56 -22.39 -12.95
C GLY A 161 2.76 -23.44 -14.04
N ASP A 162 2.82 -22.98 -15.29
CA ASP A 162 2.95 -23.79 -16.51
C ASP A 162 1.88 -24.89 -16.71
N LYS A 163 0.76 -24.79 -16.00
CA LYS A 163 -0.32 -25.79 -16.02
C LYS A 163 -1.57 -25.33 -16.76
N ASP A 164 -1.71 -24.03 -16.98
CA ASP A 164 -2.88 -23.43 -17.61
C ASP A 164 -2.44 -22.26 -18.52
N SER A 165 -2.82 -22.31 -19.80
CA SER A 165 -2.45 -21.30 -20.79
C SER A 165 -3.04 -19.92 -20.51
N ASP A 166 -4.16 -19.90 -19.78
CA ASP A 166 -4.93 -18.69 -19.48
C ASP A 166 -4.46 -18.04 -18.17
N MET A 167 -3.59 -18.72 -17.40
CA MET A 167 -3.01 -18.25 -16.14
C MET A 167 -1.50 -18.01 -16.31
N ARG A 168 -1.10 -16.75 -16.54
CA ARG A 168 0.31 -16.37 -16.71
C ARG A 168 0.91 -15.90 -15.38
N ILE A 169 1.45 -16.84 -14.59
CA ILE A 169 1.95 -16.63 -13.21
C ILE A 169 3.48 -16.57 -13.14
#